data_AF-A0A353B6L4-F1
#
_entry.id   AF-A0A353B6L4-F1
#
_cell.length_a   1.000
_cell.length_b   1.000
_cell.length_c   1.000
_cell.angle_alpha   90.00
_cell.angle_beta   90.00
_cell.angle_gamma   90.00
#
_symmetry.space_group_name_H-M   'P 1'
#
loop_
_entity.id
_entity.type
_entity.pdbx_description
1 polymer ?
#
loop_
_entity_poly.entity_id
_entity_poly.type
_entity_poly.pdbx_seq_one_letter_code
_entity_poly.pdbx_strand_id
1 'polypeptide(L)'
;MLDDGRYLLFVDILGFSNMVESQSSDVVYETICKCLEPFDHWSKRNSQFKVIYFSDTFVFYQDSNGYGDWAFLDVYAIGGMILSSLLAKGIAARGAISFGEFVVRPDASRGRDLYYGNALIEAYKAEQAENWIGITILASAWKPFGEDRIALFEREGVWKRRDDVLFLNPFIRLLGWYDHAKLGEIEGPMEEWDVPEFPNDIAGFRFLHQKASEYAESNDFTSRIATKYHSTIHFLREVFDFRYDWACEVAKVK
;
A
#
# COMPACT_ATOMS: atom_id res chain seq x y z
N MET A 1 13.17 7.16 -22.57
CA MET A 1 12.93 6.46 -21.30
C MET A 1 11.55 6.78 -20.73
N LEU A 2 11.13 8.05 -20.67
CA LEU A 2 9.78 8.41 -20.19
C LEU A 2 8.66 7.95 -21.14
N ASP A 3 8.87 7.99 -22.46
CA ASP A 3 7.80 7.69 -23.44
C ASP A 3 7.44 6.21 -23.54
N ASP A 4 8.37 5.31 -23.20
CA ASP A 4 8.17 3.85 -23.24
C ASP A 4 8.00 3.24 -21.84
N GLY A 5 8.04 4.08 -20.80
CA GLY A 5 7.91 3.65 -19.41
C GLY A 5 6.45 3.45 -19.00
N ARG A 6 6.24 2.68 -17.94
CA ARG A 6 4.96 2.48 -17.26
C ARG A 6 5.16 2.57 -15.76
N TYR A 7 4.17 3.12 -15.06
CA TYR A 7 4.08 2.93 -13.63
C TYR A 7 3.73 1.49 -13.30
N LEU A 8 4.39 0.96 -12.28
CA LEU A 8 4.16 -0.37 -11.75
C LEU A 8 4.14 -0.32 -10.22
N LEU A 9 3.06 -0.82 -9.64
CA LEU A 9 2.94 -1.12 -8.21
C LEU A 9 3.03 -2.63 -8.02
N PHE A 10 4.06 -3.06 -7.29
CA PHE A 10 4.25 -4.45 -6.87
C PHE A 10 3.82 -4.57 -5.41
N VAL A 11 2.99 -5.56 -5.07
CA VAL A 11 2.51 -5.82 -3.70
C VAL A 11 2.64 -7.30 -3.39
N ASP A 12 3.17 -7.62 -2.22
CA ASP A 12 3.38 -8.96 -1.68
C ASP A 12 2.69 -9.12 -0.32
N ILE A 13 1.88 -10.17 -0.15
CA ILE A 13 1.22 -10.48 1.11
C ILE A 13 2.21 -11.11 2.09
N LEU A 14 2.39 -10.48 3.25
CA LEU A 14 3.27 -11.00 4.30
C LEU A 14 2.67 -12.21 5.00
N GLY A 15 3.46 -13.27 5.14
CA GLY A 15 3.06 -14.49 5.85
C GLY A 15 2.20 -15.44 5.04
N PHE A 16 2.05 -15.22 3.71
CA PHE A 16 1.24 -16.06 2.86
C PHE A 16 1.71 -17.52 2.81
N SER A 17 3.01 -17.78 2.74
CA SER A 17 3.53 -19.17 2.78
C SER A 17 3.08 -19.91 4.05
N ASN A 18 3.20 -19.26 5.22
CA ASN A 18 2.73 -19.84 6.49
C ASN A 18 1.20 -20.07 6.46
N MET A 19 0.44 -19.19 5.81
CA MET A 19 -1.01 -19.35 5.65
C MET A 19 -1.34 -20.58 4.81
N VAL A 20 -0.66 -20.76 3.67
CA VAL A 20 -0.85 -21.92 2.78
C VAL A 20 -0.47 -23.23 3.48
N GLU A 21 0.56 -23.22 4.32
CA GLU A 21 1.01 -24.41 5.05
C GLU A 21 0.11 -24.77 6.25
N SER A 22 -0.53 -23.78 6.87
CA SER A 22 -1.26 -23.98 8.14
C SER A 22 -2.78 -23.93 8.03
N GLN A 23 -3.33 -23.40 6.95
CA GLN A 23 -4.77 -23.22 6.75
C GLN A 23 -5.31 -24.13 5.63
N SER A 24 -6.64 -24.28 5.57
CA SER A 24 -7.27 -24.99 4.46
C SER A 24 -7.20 -24.16 3.17
N SER A 25 -7.30 -24.83 2.02
CA SER A 25 -7.36 -24.18 0.70
C SER A 25 -8.48 -23.14 0.59
N ASP A 26 -9.62 -23.38 1.25
CA ASP A 26 -10.77 -22.49 1.24
C ASP A 26 -10.46 -21.18 1.98
N VAL A 27 -9.75 -21.24 3.12
CA VAL A 27 -9.34 -20.05 3.87
C VAL A 27 -8.34 -19.22 3.07
N VAL A 28 -7.39 -19.87 2.39
CA VAL A 28 -6.43 -19.20 1.50
C VAL A 28 -7.17 -18.52 0.35
N TYR A 29 -8.10 -19.23 -0.31
CA TYR A 29 -8.91 -18.69 -1.40
C TYR A 29 -9.71 -17.46 -0.97
N GLU A 30 -10.44 -17.55 0.14
CA GLU A 30 -11.22 -16.43 0.69
C GLU A 30 -10.33 -15.23 1.04
N THR A 31 -9.10 -15.48 1.51
CA THR A 31 -8.14 -14.41 1.77
C THR A 31 -7.73 -13.71 0.48
N ILE A 32 -7.42 -14.45 -0.58
CA ILE A 32 -7.08 -13.88 -1.90
C ILE A 32 -8.26 -13.06 -2.45
N CYS A 33 -9.48 -13.60 -2.41
CA CYS A 33 -10.68 -12.88 -2.84
C CYS A 33 -10.87 -11.56 -2.08
N LYS A 34 -10.68 -11.58 -0.75
CA LYS A 34 -10.72 -10.38 0.08
C LYS A 34 -9.66 -9.34 -0.28
N CYS A 35 -8.48 -9.77 -0.74
CA CYS A 35 -7.42 -8.88 -1.19
C CYS A 35 -7.76 -8.20 -2.52
N LEU A 36 -8.44 -8.91 -3.42
CA LEU A 36 -8.78 -8.44 -4.76
C LEU A 36 -10.04 -7.58 -4.80
N GLU A 37 -10.99 -7.78 -3.89
CA GLU A 37 -12.27 -7.06 -3.86
C GLU A 37 -12.13 -5.52 -3.99
N PRO A 38 -11.27 -4.81 -3.22
CA PRO A 38 -11.12 -3.36 -3.36
C PRO A 38 -10.63 -2.95 -4.76
N PHE A 39 -9.74 -3.74 -5.35
CA PHE A 39 -9.25 -3.49 -6.69
C PHE A 39 -10.31 -3.81 -7.76
N ASP A 40 -11.10 -4.86 -7.60
CA ASP A 40 -12.19 -5.19 -8.52
C ASP A 40 -13.22 -4.05 -8.57
N HIS A 41 -13.48 -3.40 -7.43
CA HIS A 41 -14.32 -2.20 -7.38
C HIS A 41 -13.69 -1.01 -8.10
N TRP A 42 -12.39 -0.79 -7.91
CA TRP A 42 -11.66 0.31 -8.54
C TRP A 42 -11.51 0.12 -10.07
N SER A 43 -11.08 -1.07 -10.51
CA SER A 43 -10.80 -1.39 -11.93
C SER A 43 -12.06 -1.35 -12.81
N LYS A 44 -13.23 -1.66 -12.27
CA LYS A 44 -14.52 -1.46 -12.95
C LYS A 44 -14.77 0.01 -13.30
N ARG A 45 -14.17 0.95 -12.56
CA ARG A 45 -14.33 2.40 -12.74
C ARG A 45 -13.15 3.04 -13.48
N ASN A 46 -11.96 2.43 -13.46
CA ASN A 46 -10.76 2.95 -14.11
C ASN A 46 -10.03 1.86 -14.92
N SER A 47 -9.97 2.04 -16.24
CA SER A 47 -9.33 1.11 -17.18
C SER A 47 -7.87 1.44 -17.49
N GLN A 48 -7.30 2.48 -16.86
CA GLN A 48 -5.93 2.94 -17.12
C GLN A 48 -4.86 2.08 -16.47
N PHE A 49 -5.23 1.30 -15.45
CA PHE A 49 -4.36 0.30 -14.83
C PHE A 49 -4.95 -1.10 -14.95
N LYS A 50 -4.07 -2.06 -15.17
CA LYS A 50 -4.37 -3.50 -15.21
C LYS A 50 -3.70 -4.19 -14.03
N VAL A 51 -4.24 -5.34 -13.65
CA VAL A 51 -3.69 -6.19 -12.59
C VAL A 51 -3.20 -7.52 -13.15
N ILE A 52 -2.10 -8.00 -12.60
CA ILE A 52 -1.67 -9.40 -12.67
C ILE A 52 -1.65 -9.88 -11.23
N TYR A 53 -2.18 -11.07 -10.97
CA TYR A 53 -2.02 -11.72 -9.69
C TYR A 53 -1.39 -13.10 -9.88
N PHE A 54 -0.50 -13.46 -8.97
CA PHE A 54 0.10 -14.78 -8.91
C PHE A 54 0.47 -15.09 -7.46
N SER A 55 -0.12 -16.15 -6.89
CA SER A 55 0.11 -16.56 -5.49
C SER A 55 -0.23 -15.42 -4.51
N ASP A 56 0.79 -14.86 -3.85
CA ASP A 56 0.81 -13.77 -2.87
C ASP A 56 1.13 -12.41 -3.48
N THR A 57 1.47 -12.38 -4.77
CA THR A 57 1.91 -11.17 -5.45
C THR A 57 0.81 -10.57 -6.32
N PHE A 58 0.60 -9.27 -6.18
CA PHE A 58 -0.19 -8.45 -7.09
C PHE A 58 0.72 -7.44 -7.80
N VAL A 59 0.50 -7.28 -9.10
CA VAL A 59 1.19 -6.28 -9.92
C VAL A 59 0.15 -5.42 -10.62
N PHE A 60 0.09 -4.15 -10.24
CA PHE A 60 -0.71 -3.15 -10.93
C PHE A 60 0.18 -2.37 -11.88
N TYR A 61 -0.24 -2.22 -13.12
CA TYR A 61 0.56 -1.53 -14.12
C TYR A 61 -0.28 -0.63 -15.01
N GLN A 62 0.31 0.50 -15.39
CA GLN A 62 -0.27 1.44 -16.34
C GLN A 62 -0.42 0.77 -17.72
N ASP A 63 -1.62 0.82 -18.31
CA ASP A 63 -1.87 0.16 -19.60
C ASP A 63 -1.26 0.91 -20.79
N SER A 64 -1.27 2.24 -20.74
CA SER A 64 -0.57 3.07 -21.72
C SER A 64 0.92 3.14 -21.38
N ASN A 65 1.75 3.26 -22.42
CA ASN A 65 3.13 3.69 -22.23
C ASN A 65 3.15 5.22 -22.02
N GLY A 66 4.21 5.70 -21.42
CA GLY A 66 4.49 7.11 -21.27
C GLY A 66 4.32 7.57 -19.83
N TYR A 67 5.16 8.51 -19.45
CA TYR A 67 5.01 9.24 -18.21
C TYR A 67 3.77 10.14 -18.25
N GLY A 68 3.06 10.22 -17.13
CA GLY A 68 2.04 11.22 -16.89
C GLY A 68 1.90 11.51 -15.40
N ASP A 69 1.76 12.79 -15.05
CA ASP A 69 1.47 13.22 -13.67
C ASP A 69 0.23 12.51 -13.11
N TRP A 70 -0.83 12.41 -13.93
CA TRP A 70 -2.05 11.71 -13.58
C TRP A 70 -1.79 10.24 -13.22
N ALA A 71 -0.89 9.56 -13.95
CA ALA A 71 -0.59 8.16 -13.72
C ALA A 71 0.24 7.95 -12.45
N PHE A 72 1.11 8.91 -12.10
CA PHE A 72 1.77 8.94 -10.80
C PHE A 72 0.74 9.08 -9.67
N LEU A 73 -0.18 10.04 -9.82
CA LEU A 73 -1.21 10.31 -8.83
C LEU A 73 -2.12 9.07 -8.62
N ASP A 74 -2.52 8.43 -9.71
CA ASP A 74 -3.33 7.22 -9.67
C ASP A 74 -2.58 6.05 -9.04
N VAL A 75 -1.32 5.78 -9.41
CA VAL A 75 -0.61 4.61 -8.88
C VAL A 75 -0.35 4.70 -7.37
N TYR A 76 -0.05 5.88 -6.82
CA TYR A 76 0.08 6.02 -5.38
C TYR A 76 -1.27 5.93 -4.68
N ALA A 77 -2.35 6.47 -5.28
CA ALA A 77 -3.69 6.38 -4.71
C ALA A 77 -4.19 4.93 -4.67
N ILE A 78 -3.95 4.16 -5.75
CA ILE A 78 -4.18 2.72 -5.80
C ILE A 78 -3.38 2.02 -4.70
N GLY A 79 -2.09 2.35 -4.56
CA GLY A 79 -1.23 1.79 -3.52
C GLY A 79 -1.76 2.03 -2.12
N GLY A 80 -2.11 3.28 -1.79
CA GLY A 80 -2.65 3.65 -0.49
C GLY A 80 -3.96 2.92 -0.18
N MET A 81 -4.89 2.92 -1.14
CA MET A 81 -6.20 2.27 -1.02
C MET A 81 -6.08 0.75 -0.83
N ILE A 82 -5.24 0.08 -1.62
CA ILE A 82 -5.05 -1.38 -1.51
C ILE A 82 -4.42 -1.71 -0.16
N LEU A 83 -3.37 -1.00 0.22
CA LEU A 83 -2.68 -1.24 1.47
C LEU A 83 -3.61 -1.01 2.67
N SER A 84 -4.35 0.11 2.72
CA SER A 84 -5.29 0.36 3.82
C SER A 84 -6.42 -0.67 3.86
N SER A 85 -6.90 -1.16 2.71
CA SER A 85 -7.88 -2.25 2.64
C SER A 85 -7.37 -3.55 3.21
N LEU A 86 -6.16 -3.96 2.83
CA LEU A 86 -5.54 -5.18 3.32
C LEU A 86 -5.38 -5.10 4.83
N LEU A 87 -4.85 -3.98 5.33
CA LEU A 87 -4.65 -3.76 6.76
C LEU A 87 -5.97 -3.75 7.53
N ALA A 88 -7.03 -3.12 7.01
CA ALA A 88 -8.36 -3.11 7.60
C ALA A 88 -8.96 -4.52 7.73
N LYS A 89 -8.57 -5.44 6.84
CA LYS A 89 -8.95 -6.86 6.88
C LYS A 89 -7.97 -7.72 7.68
N GLY A 90 -6.99 -7.13 8.35
CA GLY A 90 -5.99 -7.83 9.15
C GLY A 90 -4.89 -8.52 8.33
N ILE A 91 -4.67 -8.08 7.09
CA ILE A 91 -3.69 -8.65 6.15
C ILE A 91 -2.55 -7.65 6.00
N ALA A 92 -1.35 -8.05 6.41
CA ALA A 92 -0.15 -7.24 6.21
C ALA A 92 0.41 -7.48 4.80
N ALA A 93 0.84 -6.40 4.14
CA ALA A 93 1.47 -6.47 2.83
C ALA A 93 2.61 -5.45 2.73
N ARG A 94 3.53 -5.70 1.81
CA ARG A 94 4.60 -4.77 1.46
C ARG A 94 4.68 -4.62 -0.05
N GLY A 95 5.26 -3.53 -0.52
CA GLY A 95 5.30 -3.28 -1.95
C GLY A 95 6.21 -2.14 -2.34
N ALA A 96 6.30 -1.93 -3.66
CA ALA A 96 7.05 -0.84 -4.22
C ALA A 96 6.38 -0.28 -5.48
N ILE A 97 6.46 1.04 -5.66
CA ILE A 97 6.06 1.75 -6.87
C ILE A 97 7.31 2.13 -7.64
N SER A 98 7.38 1.71 -8.90
CA SER A 98 8.48 1.98 -9.83
C SER A 98 7.95 2.57 -11.13
N PHE A 99 8.84 3.19 -11.91
CA PHE A 99 8.53 3.62 -13.26
C PHE A 99 9.66 3.25 -14.21
N GLY A 100 9.33 2.62 -15.33
CA GLY A 100 10.31 2.27 -16.33
C GLY A 100 9.76 1.30 -17.36
N GLU A 101 10.64 0.69 -18.14
CA GLU A 101 10.24 -0.32 -19.12
C GLU A 101 9.50 -1.47 -18.42
N PHE A 102 8.28 -1.74 -18.90
CA PHE A 102 7.49 -2.91 -18.56
C PHE A 102 6.77 -3.40 -19.81
N VAL A 103 7.14 -4.59 -20.24
CA VAL A 103 6.67 -5.20 -21.48
C VAL A 103 5.57 -6.20 -21.16
N VAL A 104 4.42 -6.00 -21.79
CA VAL A 104 3.28 -6.91 -21.78
C VAL A 104 3.14 -7.51 -23.18
N ARG A 105 3.37 -8.81 -23.31
CA ARG A 105 3.21 -9.53 -24.59
C ARG A 105 2.23 -10.68 -24.43
N PRO A 106 0.98 -10.51 -24.88
CA PRO A 106 0.06 -11.62 -25.01
C PRO A 106 0.59 -12.63 -26.03
N ASP A 107 0.71 -13.89 -25.64
CA ASP A 107 1.08 -14.99 -26.52
C ASP A 107 -0.11 -15.95 -26.63
N ALA A 108 -1.12 -15.52 -27.38
CA ALA A 108 -2.33 -16.31 -27.65
C ALA A 108 -2.01 -17.67 -28.30
N SER A 109 -0.91 -17.75 -29.06
CA SER A 109 -0.47 -19.00 -29.68
C SER A 109 0.00 -20.04 -28.67
N ARG A 110 0.45 -19.60 -27.49
CA ARG A 110 0.90 -20.45 -26.38
C ARG A 110 0.01 -20.36 -25.14
N GLY A 111 -1.14 -19.68 -25.25
CA GLY A 111 -2.12 -19.54 -24.16
C GLY A 111 -1.56 -18.90 -22.90
N ARG A 112 -0.60 -17.96 -23.02
CA ARG A 112 0.05 -17.31 -21.87
C ARG A 112 0.40 -15.86 -22.18
N ASP A 113 0.39 -15.02 -21.16
CA ASP A 113 0.89 -13.65 -21.27
C ASP A 113 2.29 -13.56 -20.66
N LEU A 114 3.17 -12.80 -21.29
CA LEU A 114 4.54 -12.57 -20.82
C LEU A 114 4.68 -11.15 -20.27
N TYR A 115 5.21 -11.07 -19.05
CA TYR A 115 5.41 -9.83 -18.30
C TYR A 115 6.87 -9.75 -17.86
N TYR A 116 7.59 -8.72 -18.30
CA TYR A 116 9.00 -8.52 -17.97
C TYR A 116 9.42 -7.07 -18.17
N GLY A 117 10.47 -6.62 -17.49
CA GLY A 117 11.02 -5.27 -17.68
C GLY A 117 11.76 -4.77 -16.45
N ASN A 118 12.50 -3.68 -16.63
CA ASN A 118 13.31 -3.10 -15.57
C ASN A 118 12.46 -2.57 -14.40
N ALA A 119 11.28 -2.02 -14.65
CA ALA A 119 10.37 -1.56 -13.59
C ALA A 119 9.96 -2.71 -12.66
N LEU A 120 9.60 -3.86 -13.23
CA LEU A 120 9.24 -5.05 -12.44
C LEU A 120 10.42 -5.54 -11.59
N ILE A 121 11.62 -5.60 -12.18
CA ILE A 121 12.84 -6.03 -11.47
C ILE A 121 13.18 -5.07 -10.33
N GLU A 122 13.06 -3.76 -10.56
CA GLU A 122 13.33 -2.73 -9.58
C GLU A 122 12.37 -2.84 -8.39
N ALA A 123 11.05 -2.90 -8.65
CA ALA A 123 10.04 -3.02 -7.62
C ALA A 123 10.19 -4.31 -6.80
N TYR A 124 10.45 -5.44 -7.46
CA TYR A 124 10.69 -6.73 -6.79
C TYR A 124 11.90 -6.68 -5.86
N LYS A 125 13.01 -6.09 -6.31
CA LYS A 125 14.23 -5.97 -5.47
C LYS A 125 14.01 -5.04 -4.28
N ALA A 126 13.32 -3.93 -4.49
CA ALA A 126 12.99 -2.98 -3.42
C ALA A 126 12.14 -3.65 -2.35
N GLU A 127 11.04 -4.29 -2.75
CA GLU A 127 10.13 -4.99 -1.84
C GLU A 127 10.85 -6.02 -0.95
N GLN A 128 11.82 -6.76 -1.50
CA GLN A 128 12.60 -7.74 -0.74
C GLN A 128 13.53 -7.10 0.29
N ALA A 129 14.05 -5.90 0.02
CA ALA A 129 14.96 -5.18 0.91
C ALA A 129 14.23 -4.48 2.07
N GLU A 130 12.93 -4.22 1.94
CA GLU A 130 12.16 -3.49 2.94
C GLU A 130 11.91 -4.29 4.22
N ASN A 131 12.07 -3.62 5.37
CA ASN A 131 11.86 -4.16 6.69
C ASN A 131 10.69 -3.47 7.43
N TRP A 132 9.64 -3.11 6.69
CA TRP A 132 8.41 -2.53 7.22
C TRP A 132 7.19 -3.06 6.46
N ILE A 133 5.99 -2.71 6.93
CA ILE A 133 4.71 -3.01 6.29
C ILE A 133 4.25 -1.74 5.58
N GLY A 134 4.44 -1.70 4.27
CA GLY A 134 3.91 -0.62 3.46
C GLY A 134 4.48 -0.58 2.05
N ILE A 135 4.25 0.53 1.36
CA ILE A 135 4.63 0.72 -0.03
C ILE A 135 5.71 1.80 -0.13
N THR A 136 6.84 1.43 -0.73
CA THR A 136 7.94 2.37 -1.03
C THR A 136 7.82 2.89 -2.47
N ILE A 137 7.79 4.20 -2.64
CA ILE A 137 7.82 4.85 -3.96
C ILE A 137 9.28 5.12 -4.33
N LEU A 138 9.74 4.49 -5.41
CA LEU A 138 11.13 4.52 -5.83
C LEU A 138 11.47 5.80 -6.60
N ALA A 139 12.75 6.15 -6.61
CA ALA A 139 13.29 7.30 -7.34
C ALA A 139 12.87 7.33 -8.81
N SER A 140 12.83 6.17 -9.46
CA SER A 140 12.36 6.04 -10.84
C SER A 140 10.94 6.57 -11.04
N ALA A 141 10.05 6.36 -10.06
CA ALA A 141 8.66 6.78 -10.08
C ALA A 141 8.45 8.25 -9.66
N TRP A 142 9.04 8.69 -8.55
CA TRP A 142 8.71 10.01 -8.00
C TRP A 142 9.52 11.16 -8.62
N LYS A 143 10.76 10.93 -9.07
CA LYS A 143 11.61 12.02 -9.61
C LYS A 143 10.98 12.72 -10.82
N PRO A 144 10.38 12.00 -11.79
CA PRO A 144 9.69 12.65 -12.90
C PRO A 144 8.53 13.56 -12.46
N PHE A 145 7.85 13.24 -11.34
CA PHE A 145 6.79 14.07 -10.76
C PHE A 145 7.29 15.40 -10.18
N GLY A 146 8.59 15.54 -9.94
CA GLY A 146 9.20 16.83 -9.63
C GLY A 146 9.18 17.17 -8.15
N GLU A 147 10.30 17.76 -7.71
CA GLU A 147 10.67 17.95 -6.31
C GLU A 147 9.67 18.81 -5.53
N ASP A 148 9.22 19.94 -6.10
CA ASP A 148 8.35 20.88 -5.40
C ASP A 148 7.00 20.26 -5.01
N ARG A 149 6.43 19.44 -5.90
CA ARG A 149 5.18 18.71 -5.63
C ARG A 149 5.40 17.63 -4.59
N ILE A 150 6.53 16.90 -4.67
CA ILE A 150 6.87 15.88 -3.68
C ILE A 150 7.01 16.47 -2.28
N ALA A 151 7.69 17.62 -2.15
CA ALA A 151 7.84 18.32 -0.89
C ALA A 151 6.51 18.85 -0.35
N LEU A 152 5.58 19.28 -1.22
CA LEU A 152 4.25 19.71 -0.79
C LEU A 152 3.48 18.56 -0.13
N PHE A 153 3.35 17.43 -0.81
CA PHE A 153 2.65 16.25 -0.31
C PHE A 153 3.32 15.62 0.93
N GLU A 154 4.64 15.72 1.04
CA GLU A 154 5.34 15.30 2.27
C GLU A 154 4.92 16.15 3.48
N ARG A 155 4.76 17.48 3.31
CA ARG A 155 4.27 18.36 4.39
C ARG A 155 2.83 18.04 4.79
N GLU A 156 2.01 17.55 3.86
CA GLU A 156 0.64 17.14 4.13
C GLU A 156 0.56 15.76 4.83
N GLY A 157 1.67 15.01 4.86
CA GLY A 157 1.75 13.69 5.48
C GLY A 157 1.32 12.56 4.54
N VAL A 158 1.29 12.78 3.23
CA VAL A 158 0.98 11.73 2.23
C VAL A 158 2.10 10.68 2.16
N TRP A 159 3.33 11.09 2.43
CA TRP A 159 4.48 10.20 2.57
C TRP A 159 5.55 10.84 3.46
N LYS A 160 6.56 10.05 3.79
CA LYS A 160 7.82 10.55 4.36
C LYS A 160 8.98 10.16 3.46
N ARG A 161 9.89 11.09 3.18
CA ARG A 161 11.12 10.77 2.45
C ARG A 161 12.14 10.12 3.38
N ARG A 162 12.79 9.05 2.89
CA ARG A 162 13.97 8.44 3.52
C ARG A 162 14.96 8.10 2.41
N ASP A 163 16.16 8.65 2.51
CA ASP A 163 17.16 8.59 1.44
C ASP A 163 16.60 9.08 0.09
N ASP A 164 16.61 8.24 -0.94
CA ASP A 164 16.15 8.56 -2.31
C ASP A 164 14.76 7.97 -2.63
N VAL A 165 14.01 7.54 -1.61
CA VAL A 165 12.68 6.93 -1.76
C VAL A 165 11.64 7.60 -0.86
N LEU A 166 10.36 7.38 -1.16
CA LEU A 166 9.24 7.88 -0.37
C LEU A 166 8.50 6.71 0.26
N PHE A 167 8.22 6.80 1.56
CA PHE A 167 7.44 5.83 2.30
C PHE A 167 6.00 6.30 2.30
N LEU A 168 5.11 5.61 1.58
CA LEU A 168 3.71 6.00 1.42
C LEU A 168 2.97 5.85 2.75
N ASN A 169 2.20 6.88 3.13
CA ASN A 169 1.23 6.77 4.20
C ASN A 169 -0.06 6.13 3.64
N PRO A 170 -0.47 4.93 4.08
CA PRO A 170 -1.72 4.33 3.62
C PRO A 170 -2.96 5.00 4.20
N PHE A 171 -2.84 5.76 5.30
CA PHE A 171 -3.97 6.26 6.09
C PHE A 171 -4.24 7.75 5.84
N ILE A 172 -4.26 8.16 4.56
CA ILE A 172 -4.45 9.57 4.17
C ILE A 172 -5.83 10.08 4.60
N ARG A 173 -6.86 9.25 4.63
CA ARG A 173 -8.20 9.70 5.06
C ARG A 173 -8.22 9.99 6.55
N LEU A 174 -7.56 9.16 7.35
CA LEU A 174 -7.42 9.42 8.78
C LEU A 174 -6.75 10.78 9.04
N LEU A 175 -5.80 11.22 8.20
CA LEU A 175 -5.25 12.58 8.29
C LEU A 175 -6.31 13.65 8.01
N GLY A 176 -7.10 13.49 6.94
CA GLY A 176 -8.17 14.44 6.60
C GLY A 176 -9.25 14.53 7.68
N TRP A 177 -9.58 13.41 8.34
CA TRP A 177 -10.55 13.37 9.42
C TRP A 177 -10.13 14.16 10.66
N TYR A 178 -8.83 14.30 10.92
CA TYR A 178 -8.36 15.15 12.02
C TYR A 178 -8.87 16.58 11.87
N ASP A 179 -8.72 17.16 10.67
CA ASP A 179 -9.12 18.53 10.40
C ASP A 179 -10.64 18.70 10.46
N HIS A 180 -11.39 17.77 9.85
CA HIS A 180 -12.86 17.78 9.91
C HIS A 180 -13.39 17.57 11.34
N ALA A 181 -12.77 16.70 12.14
CA ALA A 181 -13.13 16.50 13.54
C ALA A 181 -12.88 17.76 14.38
N LYS A 182 -11.78 18.50 14.12
CA LYS A 182 -11.53 19.81 14.75
C LYS A 182 -12.57 20.86 14.41
N LEU A 183 -13.15 20.78 13.21
CA LEU A 183 -14.23 21.66 12.75
C LEU A 183 -15.62 21.22 13.25
N GLY A 184 -15.71 20.07 13.93
CA GLY A 184 -17.00 19.51 14.36
C GLY A 184 -17.84 18.95 13.22
N GLU A 185 -17.21 18.66 12.06
CA GLU A 185 -17.89 18.20 10.84
C GLU A 185 -18.06 16.68 10.79
N ILE A 186 -17.46 15.95 11.73
CA ILE A 186 -17.58 14.49 11.86
C ILE A 186 -18.34 14.15 13.14
N GLU A 187 -19.59 13.72 13.00
CA GLU A 187 -20.41 13.14 14.07
C GLU A 187 -20.62 11.63 13.85
N GLY A 188 -20.47 10.81 14.91
CA GLY A 188 -20.75 9.37 14.89
C GLY A 188 -19.52 8.48 14.71
N PRO A 189 -19.65 7.14 14.83
CA PRO A 189 -18.48 6.27 14.91
C PRO A 189 -17.72 6.28 13.59
N MET A 190 -16.54 6.90 13.60
CA MET A 190 -15.63 6.99 12.44
C MET A 190 -15.26 5.62 11.87
N GLU A 191 -15.46 4.54 12.64
CA GLU A 191 -15.31 3.16 12.24
C GLU A 191 -16.32 2.70 11.16
N GLU A 192 -17.37 3.46 10.89
CA GLU A 192 -18.41 3.12 9.90
C GLU A 192 -18.40 4.03 8.67
N TRP A 193 -17.55 5.07 8.64
CA TRP A 193 -17.63 6.17 7.69
C TRP A 193 -17.26 5.82 6.23
N ASP A 194 -16.53 4.73 6.01
CA ASP A 194 -15.98 4.37 4.70
C ASP A 194 -16.60 3.11 4.08
N VAL A 195 -17.52 2.42 4.76
CA VAL A 195 -18.15 1.21 4.19
C VAL A 195 -19.37 1.59 3.34
N PRO A 196 -19.55 1.04 2.12
CA PRO A 196 -18.70 0.08 1.41
C PRO A 196 -17.70 0.69 0.39
N GLU A 197 -17.73 2.00 0.13
CA GLU A 197 -16.99 2.58 -0.99
C GLU A 197 -15.48 2.68 -0.79
N PHE A 198 -15.00 2.73 0.45
CA PHE A 198 -13.61 2.97 0.81
C PHE A 198 -13.09 2.07 1.95
N PRO A 199 -11.77 1.92 2.06
CA PRO A 199 -11.16 1.12 3.11
C PRO A 199 -11.23 1.85 4.45
N ASN A 200 -11.53 1.13 5.52
CA ASN A 200 -11.56 1.70 6.86
C ASN A 200 -10.14 1.89 7.42
N ASP A 201 -9.61 3.11 7.28
CA ASP A 201 -8.26 3.48 7.75
C ASP A 201 -8.08 3.24 9.26
N ILE A 202 -9.12 3.45 10.07
CA ILE A 202 -9.07 3.18 11.53
C ILE A 202 -8.85 1.70 11.81
N ALA A 203 -9.56 0.82 11.11
CA ALA A 203 -9.41 -0.62 11.28
C ALA A 203 -7.98 -1.08 10.92
N GLY A 204 -7.42 -0.54 9.82
CA GLY A 204 -6.05 -0.83 9.42
C GLY A 204 -5.00 -0.30 10.41
N PHE A 205 -5.18 0.94 10.88
CA PHE A 205 -4.33 1.55 11.90
C PHE A 205 -4.36 0.74 13.21
N ARG A 206 -5.56 0.36 13.65
CA ARG A 206 -5.79 -0.47 14.84
C ARG A 206 -5.11 -1.83 14.72
N PHE A 207 -5.24 -2.50 13.58
CA PHE A 207 -4.61 -3.80 13.33
C PHE A 207 -3.10 -3.75 13.51
N LEU A 208 -2.43 -2.74 12.94
CA LEU A 208 -0.98 -2.58 13.07
C LEU A 208 -0.56 -2.39 14.54
N HIS A 209 -1.30 -1.57 15.29
CA HIS A 209 -1.02 -1.31 16.72
C HIS A 209 -1.24 -2.55 17.59
N GLN A 210 -2.32 -3.29 17.35
CA GLN A 210 -2.61 -4.52 18.09
C GLN A 210 -1.52 -5.56 17.86
N LYS A 211 -1.12 -5.79 16.60
CA LYS A 211 -0.03 -6.73 16.28
C LYS A 211 1.31 -6.30 16.86
N ALA A 212 1.66 -5.01 16.79
CA ALA A 212 2.87 -4.51 17.44
C ALA A 212 2.82 -4.71 18.97
N SER A 213 1.65 -4.51 19.59
CA SER A 213 1.45 -4.75 21.03
C SER A 213 1.59 -6.23 21.41
N GLU A 214 1.01 -7.14 20.62
CA GLU A 214 1.14 -8.59 20.83
C GLU A 214 2.62 -9.05 20.81
N TYR A 215 3.42 -8.53 19.87
CA TYR A 215 4.86 -8.79 19.81
C TYR A 215 5.60 -8.19 21.02
N ALA A 216 5.25 -6.96 21.42
CA ALA A 216 5.84 -6.34 22.60
C ALA A 216 5.51 -7.09 23.92
N GLU A 217 4.27 -7.56 24.08
CA GLU A 217 3.82 -8.34 25.24
C GLU A 217 4.54 -9.69 25.35
N SER A 218 4.90 -10.28 24.22
CA SER A 218 5.73 -11.48 24.15
C SER A 218 7.23 -11.20 24.21
N ASN A 219 7.63 -9.93 24.41
CA ASN A 219 9.01 -9.45 24.43
C ASN A 219 9.80 -9.77 23.14
N ASP A 220 9.10 -9.90 22.02
CA ASP A 220 9.68 -10.09 20.70
C ASP A 220 9.76 -8.75 19.97
N PHE A 221 10.93 -8.13 20.01
CA PHE A 221 11.21 -6.87 19.29
C PHE A 221 12.14 -7.07 18.09
N THR A 222 12.67 -8.28 17.92
CA THR A 222 13.83 -8.54 17.04
C THR A 222 13.56 -9.59 15.98
N SER A 223 12.47 -10.37 16.09
CA SER A 223 12.12 -11.27 15.01
C SER A 223 11.88 -10.50 13.72
N ARG A 224 12.12 -11.16 12.58
CA ARG A 224 11.94 -10.56 11.25
C ARG A 224 10.52 -10.02 11.05
N ILE A 225 9.52 -10.63 11.68
CA ILE A 225 8.12 -10.19 11.56
C ILE A 225 7.83 -9.05 12.54
N ALA A 226 8.19 -9.19 13.82
CA ALA A 226 7.98 -8.15 14.82
C ALA A 226 8.62 -6.82 14.44
N THR A 227 9.86 -6.88 13.92
CA THR A 227 10.59 -5.68 13.48
C THR A 227 9.81 -4.89 12.42
N LYS A 228 9.08 -5.56 11.52
CA LYS A 228 8.27 -4.89 10.49
C LYS A 228 7.12 -4.11 11.12
N TYR A 229 6.39 -4.70 12.07
CA TYR A 229 5.30 -4.02 12.78
C TYR A 229 5.81 -2.82 13.57
N HIS A 230 6.87 -2.99 14.37
CA HIS A 230 7.44 -1.88 15.14
C HIS A 230 7.99 -0.75 14.27
N SER A 231 8.67 -1.09 13.16
CA SER A 231 9.17 -0.10 12.19
C SER A 231 8.03 0.67 11.53
N THR A 232 6.91 -0.01 11.27
CA THR A 232 5.70 0.61 10.71
C THR A 232 5.06 1.56 11.72
N ILE A 233 4.92 1.17 12.99
CA ILE A 233 4.41 2.07 14.04
C ILE A 233 5.30 3.30 14.22
N HIS A 234 6.62 3.13 14.17
CA HIS A 234 7.55 4.26 14.20
C HIS A 234 7.33 5.21 13.02
N PHE A 235 7.20 4.68 11.79
CA PHE A 235 6.88 5.48 10.62
C PHE A 235 5.55 6.23 10.77
N LEU A 236 4.51 5.57 11.29
CA LEU A 236 3.20 6.20 11.49
C LEU A 236 3.29 7.37 12.48
N ARG A 237 4.08 7.26 13.55
CA ARG A 237 4.35 8.37 14.48
C ARG A 237 4.96 9.57 13.77
N GLU A 238 5.94 9.33 12.91
CA GLU A 238 6.63 10.40 12.18
C GLU A 238 5.74 11.09 11.15
N VAL A 239 4.87 10.35 10.45
CA VAL A 239 4.06 10.93 9.37
C VAL A 239 2.77 11.59 9.88
N PHE A 240 2.18 11.06 10.95
CA PHE A 240 1.04 11.70 11.61
C PHE A 240 1.45 12.90 12.47
N ASP A 241 2.68 12.89 13.01
CA ASP A 241 3.21 13.95 13.85
C ASP A 241 2.24 14.26 15.01
N PHE A 242 1.88 15.53 15.24
CA PHE A 242 0.95 15.95 16.30
C PHE A 242 -0.47 15.34 16.19
N ARG A 243 -0.81 14.70 15.07
CA ARG A 243 -2.11 14.02 14.85
C ARG A 243 -2.10 12.58 15.35
N TYR A 244 -0.93 12.03 15.71
CA TYR A 244 -0.78 10.62 16.05
C TYR A 244 -1.59 10.22 17.29
N ASP A 245 -1.54 11.03 18.36
CA ASP A 245 -2.28 10.74 19.59
C ASP A 245 -3.79 10.72 19.35
N TRP A 246 -4.30 11.64 18.53
CA TRP A 246 -5.70 11.65 18.12
C TRP A 246 -6.07 10.39 17.30
N ALA A 247 -5.20 9.96 16.38
CA ALA A 247 -5.41 8.73 15.63
C ALA A 247 -5.47 7.50 16.56
N CYS A 248 -4.61 7.44 17.57
CA CYS A 248 -4.64 6.40 18.61
C CYS A 248 -5.94 6.42 19.42
N GLU A 249 -6.40 7.60 19.85
CA GLU A 249 -7.66 7.77 20.58
C GLU A 249 -8.86 7.27 19.78
N VAL A 250 -8.98 7.71 18.52
CA VAL A 250 -10.06 7.31 17.61
C VAL A 250 -10.01 5.81 17.32
N ALA A 251 -8.80 5.27 17.10
CA ALA A 251 -8.62 3.84 16.87
C ALA A 251 -8.75 2.99 18.14
N LYS A 252 -8.82 3.61 19.33
CA LYS A 252 -8.86 2.96 20.66
C LYS A 252 -7.64 2.08 20.90
N VAL A 253 -6.46 2.57 20.55
CA VAL A 253 -5.17 1.89 20.73
C VAL A 253 -4.23 2.72 21.61
N LYS A 254 -3.26 2.04 22.23
CA LYS A 254 -2.21 2.64 23.05
C LYS A 254 -0.88 2.73 22.29
#